data_AF-A0A4R8S493-F1
#
_entry.id   AF-A0A4R8S493-F1
#
_cell.length_a   1.000
_cell.length_b   1.000
_cell.length_c   1.000
_cell.angle_alpha   90.00
_cell.angle_beta   90.00
_cell.angle_gamma   90.00
#
_symmetry.space_group_name_H-M   'P 1'
#
loop_
_entity.id
_entity.type
_entity.pdbx_description
1 polymer ?
#
loop_
_entity_poly.entity_id
_entity_poly.type
_entity_poly.pdbx_seq_one_letter_code
_entity_poly.pdbx_strand_id
1 'polypeptide(L)'
;MPPNEQDRRLDGFTIGVTAARRSEELIALLERRGAATVHAAAIRIIPLADDAELQHATELVIANPPDVTVATTGIGFRGWIEAADEWGVADSLKSALESGRLVARGPKATGAIRQAGLREEWSPASESSAEVLDRLLEEGVEGRRVAVQLHGAATEWEPIADLCEALTIAGAQVIRVPVYRWEPPEDQRPMDRMISMAINAELDGISFTSAPAVASMLGRAKATGRLDELLIALRGRVAPLCVGPVTAAPLEVLGVSTTQPERARLGALARHMADELTRRAPRFQAGGHIVSVRSCGIAVDGETRQISPAGMALMKRMMVRPGQVVSREDLLAALPGGGDDTHAVETAMTRLRAALGAPKVIQTVVKRGYRLAIDPTMIGECRG
;
A
#
# COMPACT_ATOMS: atom_id res chain seq x y z
N MET A 1 22.95 0.66 26.56
CA MET A 1 23.86 0.95 25.44
C MET A 1 23.22 2.03 24.59
N PRO A 2 23.93 3.09 24.17
CA PRO A 2 23.40 4.00 23.17
C PRO A 2 23.06 3.20 21.90
N PRO A 3 21.99 3.56 21.16
CA PRO A 3 21.69 2.92 19.89
C PRO A 3 22.92 3.03 18.99
N ASN A 4 23.36 1.90 18.44
CA ASN A 4 24.53 1.84 17.57
C ASN A 4 24.34 2.85 16.41
N GLU A 5 25.12 3.92 16.37
CA GLU A 5 25.05 4.98 15.33
C GLU A 5 25.28 4.45 13.91
N GLN A 6 25.66 3.17 13.77
CA GLN A 6 26.11 2.52 12.54
C GLN A 6 25.01 2.11 11.53
N ASP A 7 23.71 2.23 11.82
CA ASP A 7 22.63 1.89 10.86
C ASP A 7 21.74 3.08 10.45
N ARG A 8 22.28 4.32 10.45
CA ARG A 8 21.58 5.54 9.96
C ARG A 8 21.48 5.63 8.43
N ARG A 9 21.25 4.50 7.76
CA ARG A 9 21.28 4.38 6.30
C ARG A 9 20.13 5.12 5.60
N LEU A 10 19.07 5.46 6.34
CA LEU A 10 17.90 6.16 5.84
C LEU A 10 17.88 7.66 6.18
N ASP A 11 19.01 8.23 6.61
CA ASP A 11 19.08 9.69 6.82
C ASP A 11 18.66 10.46 5.57
N GLY A 12 17.78 11.45 5.72
CA GLY A 12 17.29 12.27 4.61
C GLY A 12 16.29 11.57 3.67
N PHE A 13 15.88 10.33 3.98
CA PHE A 13 14.78 9.67 3.30
C PHE A 13 13.44 9.94 4.01
N THR A 14 12.35 10.06 3.25
CA THR A 14 10.98 10.09 3.78
C THR A 14 10.18 8.92 3.27
N ILE A 15 9.52 8.20 4.19
CA ILE A 15 8.84 6.94 3.90
C ILE A 15 7.37 7.02 4.33
N GLY A 16 6.46 6.70 3.40
CA GLY A 16 5.05 6.50 3.68
C GLY A 16 4.78 5.15 4.35
N VAL A 17 3.97 5.14 5.41
CA VAL A 17 3.53 3.92 6.10
C VAL A 17 2.01 3.82 6.03
N THR A 18 1.52 2.77 5.37
CA THR A 18 0.08 2.53 5.18
C THR A 18 -0.54 1.56 6.18
N ALA A 19 0.31 0.89 6.97
CA ALA A 19 -0.12 -0.13 7.92
C ALA A 19 -1.09 0.45 8.96
N ALA A 20 -2.19 -0.28 9.21
CA ALA A 20 -3.16 0.05 10.24
C ALA A 20 -2.80 -0.57 11.60
N ARG A 21 -2.31 -1.82 11.59
CA ARG A 21 -1.85 -2.54 12.78
C ARG A 21 -0.34 -2.59 12.83
N ARG A 22 0.22 -2.47 14.04
CA ARG A 22 1.69 -2.50 14.28
C ARG A 22 2.45 -1.45 13.45
N SER A 23 1.79 -0.35 13.08
CA SER A 23 2.40 0.78 12.37
C SER A 23 3.52 1.39 13.20
N GLU A 24 3.30 1.59 14.50
CA GLU A 24 4.28 2.12 15.45
C GLU A 24 5.58 1.30 15.46
N GLU A 25 5.48 -0.03 15.39
CA GLU A 25 6.65 -0.91 15.34
C GLU A 25 7.45 -0.69 14.05
N LEU A 26 6.77 -0.63 12.90
CA LEU A 26 7.41 -0.40 11.61
C LEU A 26 8.02 1.01 11.54
N ILE A 27 7.28 2.03 11.99
CA ILE A 27 7.74 3.42 12.08
C ILE A 27 9.01 3.49 12.93
N ALA A 28 8.98 2.91 14.14
CA ALA A 28 10.13 2.92 15.02
C ALA A 28 11.34 2.17 14.42
N LEU A 29 11.13 1.09 13.65
CA LEU A 29 12.19 0.39 12.92
C LEU A 29 12.84 1.25 11.83
N LEU A 30 12.07 2.11 11.16
CA LEU A 30 12.54 3.00 10.10
C LEU A 30 13.22 4.26 10.68
N GLU A 31 12.63 4.86 11.71
CA GLU A 31 13.18 6.05 12.38
C GLU A 31 14.48 5.76 13.10
N ARG A 32 14.63 4.56 13.71
CA ARG A 32 15.92 4.10 14.24
C ARG A 32 17.03 4.05 13.19
N ARG A 33 16.67 3.98 11.90
CA ARG A 33 17.59 4.00 10.77
C ARG A 33 17.77 5.39 10.14
N GLY A 34 17.14 6.42 10.72
CA GLY A 34 17.27 7.81 10.27
C GLY A 34 16.19 8.30 9.32
N ALA A 35 15.23 7.46 8.93
CA ALA A 35 14.13 7.87 8.05
C ALA A 35 13.19 8.86 8.75
N ALA A 36 12.70 9.85 8.00
CA ALA A 36 11.45 10.51 8.34
C ALA A 36 10.28 9.62 7.90
N THR A 37 9.20 9.56 8.69
CA THR A 37 8.02 8.77 8.37
C THR A 37 6.77 9.64 8.21
N VAL A 38 5.89 9.23 7.30
CA VAL A 38 4.54 9.80 7.14
C VAL A 38 3.58 8.64 7.28
N HIS A 39 2.72 8.69 8.30
CA HIS A 39 1.74 7.64 8.54
C HIS A 39 0.37 8.04 7.99
N ALA A 40 -0.25 7.14 7.24
CA ALA A 40 -1.65 7.22 6.85
C ALA A 40 -2.19 5.80 6.78
N ALA A 41 -2.91 5.37 7.83
CA ALA A 41 -3.55 4.06 7.82
C ALA A 41 -4.44 3.96 6.57
N ALA A 42 -4.19 2.94 5.72
CA ALA A 42 -4.97 2.79 4.50
C ALA A 42 -6.34 2.17 4.77
N ILE A 43 -6.46 1.40 5.83
CA ILE A 43 -7.68 0.68 6.18
C ILE A 43 -7.94 0.75 7.68
N ARG A 44 -9.21 0.67 8.07
CA ARG A 44 -9.65 0.21 9.39
C ARG A 44 -10.35 -1.14 9.21
N ILE A 45 -10.15 -2.04 10.15
CA ILE A 45 -10.91 -3.29 10.19
C ILE A 45 -12.25 -2.96 10.86
N ILE A 46 -13.35 -3.37 10.25
CA ILE A 46 -14.68 -3.20 10.83
C ILE A 46 -14.94 -4.39 11.76
N PRO A 47 -15.30 -4.17 13.03
CA PRO A 47 -15.83 -5.24 13.88
C PRO A 47 -17.09 -5.82 13.22
N LEU A 48 -17.23 -7.14 13.19
CA LEU A 48 -18.32 -7.77 12.42
C LEU A 48 -19.73 -7.37 12.91
N ALA A 49 -19.89 -7.06 14.19
CA ALA A 49 -21.15 -6.57 14.74
C ALA A 49 -21.53 -5.15 14.27
N ASP A 50 -20.57 -4.36 13.79
CA ASP A 50 -20.80 -3.03 13.25
C ASP A 50 -20.96 -3.04 11.71
N ASP A 51 -20.94 -4.22 11.08
CA ASP A 51 -20.93 -4.38 9.63
C ASP A 51 -22.34 -4.49 9.05
N ALA A 52 -22.86 -3.39 8.53
CA ALA A 52 -24.21 -3.31 7.95
C ALA A 52 -24.43 -4.25 6.75
N GLU A 53 -23.38 -4.62 5.99
CA GLU A 53 -23.54 -5.57 4.89
C GLU A 53 -23.60 -7.01 5.39
N LEU A 54 -22.81 -7.34 6.42
CA LEU A 54 -22.96 -8.64 7.09
C LEU A 54 -24.35 -8.75 7.73
N GLN A 55 -24.84 -7.68 8.36
CA GLN A 55 -26.19 -7.64 8.91
C GLN A 55 -27.24 -7.87 7.81
N HIS A 56 -27.15 -7.13 6.70
CA HIS A 56 -28.06 -7.29 5.58
C HIS A 56 -28.00 -8.70 4.96
N ALA A 57 -26.80 -9.25 4.75
CA ALA A 57 -26.63 -10.61 4.25
C ALA A 57 -27.21 -11.65 5.22
N THR A 58 -27.10 -11.40 6.53
CA THR A 58 -27.69 -12.24 7.59
C THR A 58 -29.22 -12.19 7.52
N GLU A 59 -29.80 -11.01 7.38
CA GLU A 59 -31.24 -10.84 7.19
C GLU A 59 -31.74 -11.56 5.93
N LEU A 60 -30.99 -11.50 4.83
CA LEU A 60 -31.30 -12.24 3.59
C LEU A 60 -31.26 -13.75 3.80
N VAL A 61 -30.24 -14.27 4.50
CA VAL A 61 -30.13 -15.69 4.86
C VAL A 61 -31.29 -16.14 5.75
N ILE A 62 -31.70 -15.31 6.71
CA ILE A 62 -32.84 -15.62 7.59
C ILE A 62 -34.16 -15.60 6.81
N ALA A 63 -34.38 -14.57 6.01
CA ALA A 63 -35.61 -14.40 5.23
C ALA A 63 -35.74 -15.45 4.12
N ASN A 64 -34.62 -15.86 3.53
CA ASN A 64 -34.55 -16.83 2.44
C ASN A 64 -33.48 -17.88 2.75
N PRO A 65 -33.80 -18.90 3.59
CA PRO A 65 -32.85 -19.91 3.99
C PRO A 65 -32.15 -20.57 2.80
N PRO A 66 -30.81 -20.66 2.82
CA PRO A 66 -30.05 -21.22 1.72
C PRO A 66 -30.19 -22.74 1.67
N ASP A 67 -30.20 -23.31 0.46
CA ASP A 67 -30.20 -24.76 0.29
C ASP A 67 -28.82 -25.35 0.63
N VAL A 68 -27.76 -24.56 0.42
CA VAL A 68 -26.38 -24.88 0.80
C VAL A 68 -25.69 -23.66 1.42
N THR A 69 -25.00 -23.83 2.54
CA THR A 69 -24.10 -22.84 3.12
C THR A 69 -22.66 -23.34 3.10
N VAL A 70 -21.76 -22.55 2.54
CA VAL A 70 -20.31 -22.83 2.50
C VAL A 70 -19.58 -21.98 3.53
N ALA A 71 -18.96 -22.61 4.53
CA ALA A 71 -18.07 -21.98 5.50
C ALA A 71 -16.60 -22.14 5.10
N THR A 72 -15.92 -21.03 4.80
CA THR A 72 -14.52 -21.04 4.34
C THR A 72 -13.50 -21.01 5.47
N THR A 73 -13.79 -20.31 6.58
CA THR A 73 -12.86 -20.20 7.70
C THR A 73 -13.57 -20.27 9.05
N GLY A 74 -12.91 -20.86 10.05
CA GLY A 74 -13.48 -20.93 11.39
C GLY A 74 -13.58 -19.59 12.11
N ILE A 75 -12.68 -18.65 11.84
CA ILE A 75 -12.76 -17.31 12.46
C ILE A 75 -13.91 -16.49 11.86
N GLY A 76 -14.08 -16.56 10.53
CA GLY A 76 -15.16 -15.87 9.85
C GLY A 76 -16.53 -16.40 10.24
N PHE A 77 -16.70 -17.72 10.28
CA PHE A 77 -17.98 -18.32 10.69
C PHE A 77 -18.33 -18.03 12.15
N ARG A 78 -17.37 -18.14 13.09
CA ARG A 78 -17.62 -17.79 14.50
C ARG A 78 -17.98 -16.32 14.65
N GLY A 79 -17.21 -15.43 14.02
CA GLY A 79 -17.47 -14.01 14.06
C GLY A 79 -18.83 -13.63 13.47
N TRP A 80 -19.32 -14.36 12.46
CA TRP A 80 -20.67 -14.19 11.94
C TRP A 80 -21.75 -14.57 12.96
N ILE A 81 -21.61 -15.73 13.62
CA ILE A 81 -22.55 -16.16 14.67
C ILE A 81 -22.51 -15.20 15.86
N GLU A 82 -21.33 -14.73 16.28
CA GLU A 82 -21.15 -13.74 17.35
C GLU A 82 -21.82 -12.41 16.98
N ALA A 83 -21.62 -11.89 15.77
CA ALA A 83 -22.29 -10.67 15.30
C ALA A 83 -23.83 -10.83 15.28
N ALA A 84 -24.33 -11.99 14.82
CA ALA A 84 -25.76 -12.28 14.83
C ALA A 84 -26.33 -12.38 16.26
N ASP A 85 -25.53 -12.80 17.24
CA ASP A 85 -25.90 -12.82 18.65
C ASP A 85 -26.05 -11.39 19.20
N GLU A 86 -25.10 -10.50 18.87
CA GLU A 86 -25.17 -9.08 19.24
C GLU A 86 -26.38 -8.37 18.62
N TRP A 87 -26.80 -8.75 17.41
CA TRP A 87 -28.02 -8.26 16.77
C TRP A 87 -29.31 -8.91 17.27
N GLY A 88 -29.22 -9.93 18.14
CA GLY A 88 -30.37 -10.67 18.66
C GLY A 88 -31.05 -11.60 17.65
N VAL A 89 -30.35 -12.01 16.59
CA VAL A 89 -30.87 -12.86 15.50
C VAL A 89 -30.14 -14.20 15.36
N ALA A 90 -29.25 -14.55 16.29
CA ALA A 90 -28.44 -15.78 16.23
C ALA A 90 -29.27 -17.06 16.11
N ASP A 91 -30.37 -17.20 16.87
CA ASP A 91 -31.20 -18.41 16.82
C ASP A 91 -31.96 -18.53 15.49
N SER A 92 -32.45 -17.41 14.96
CA SER A 92 -33.07 -17.34 13.63
C SER A 92 -32.07 -17.70 12.53
N LEU A 93 -30.85 -17.17 12.63
CA LEU A 93 -29.77 -17.50 11.69
C LEU A 93 -29.43 -18.98 11.76
N LYS A 94 -29.19 -19.54 12.95
CA LYS A 94 -28.87 -20.97 13.11
C LYS A 94 -29.98 -21.85 12.54
N SER A 95 -31.25 -21.51 12.80
CA SER A 95 -32.40 -22.24 12.26
C SER A 95 -32.45 -22.19 10.73
N ALA A 96 -32.16 -21.03 10.13
CA ALA A 96 -32.08 -20.90 8.68
C ALA A 96 -30.94 -21.73 8.09
N LEU A 97 -29.76 -21.71 8.73
CA LEU A 97 -28.61 -22.51 8.30
C LEU A 97 -28.90 -24.02 8.42
N GLU A 98 -29.49 -24.46 9.53
CA GLU A 98 -29.82 -25.87 9.80
C GLU A 98 -30.87 -26.45 8.83
N SER A 99 -31.72 -25.59 8.25
CA SER A 99 -32.71 -26.03 7.26
C SER A 99 -32.10 -26.50 5.93
N GLY A 100 -30.84 -26.14 5.67
CA GLY A 100 -30.08 -26.51 4.48
C GLY A 100 -28.84 -27.34 4.78
N ARG A 101 -28.01 -27.53 3.76
CA ARG A 101 -26.76 -28.30 3.86
C ARG A 101 -25.62 -27.37 4.26
N LEU A 102 -24.82 -27.73 5.28
CA LEU A 102 -23.60 -26.99 5.62
C LEU A 102 -22.37 -27.72 5.08
N VAL A 103 -21.56 -27.01 4.29
CA VAL A 103 -20.28 -27.50 3.77
C VAL A 103 -19.15 -26.66 4.37
N ALA A 104 -18.16 -27.32 4.94
CA ALA A 104 -16.96 -26.66 5.45
C ALA A 104 -15.81 -26.77 4.43
N ARG A 105 -14.96 -25.75 4.32
CA ARG A 105 -13.72 -25.83 3.52
C ARG A 105 -12.59 -26.58 4.22
N GLY A 106 -12.72 -26.90 5.51
CA GLY A 106 -11.68 -27.60 6.26
C GLY A 106 -11.91 -27.62 7.77
N PRO A 107 -11.00 -28.24 8.55
CA PRO A 107 -11.20 -28.55 9.98
C PRO A 107 -11.50 -27.34 10.85
N LYS A 108 -10.95 -26.16 10.52
CA LYS A 108 -11.23 -24.91 11.26
C LYS A 108 -12.68 -24.45 11.09
N ALA A 109 -13.19 -24.49 9.87
CA ALA A 109 -14.58 -24.15 9.57
C ALA A 109 -15.53 -25.20 10.18
N THR A 110 -15.19 -26.49 10.06
CA THR A 110 -15.90 -27.59 10.73
C THR A 110 -16.00 -27.38 12.24
N GLY A 111 -14.88 -27.04 12.90
CA GLY A 111 -14.86 -26.76 14.34
C GLY A 111 -15.76 -25.59 14.72
N ALA A 112 -15.78 -24.52 13.92
CA ALA A 112 -16.64 -23.37 14.13
C ALA A 112 -18.14 -23.68 13.96
N ILE A 113 -18.51 -24.44 12.93
CA ILE A 113 -19.89 -24.90 12.70
C ILE A 113 -20.38 -25.69 13.91
N ARG A 114 -19.58 -26.65 14.38
CA ARG A 114 -19.94 -27.49 15.54
C ARG A 114 -20.01 -26.71 16.85
N GLN A 115 -19.13 -25.72 17.05
CA GLN A 115 -19.20 -24.83 18.21
C GLN A 115 -20.48 -23.99 18.23
N ALA A 116 -21.05 -23.66 17.07
CA ALA A 116 -22.32 -22.97 16.95
C ALA A 116 -23.54 -23.89 17.19
N GLY A 117 -23.32 -25.19 17.47
CA GLY A 117 -24.39 -26.19 17.63
C GLY A 117 -24.91 -26.78 16.32
N LEU A 118 -24.29 -26.45 15.19
CA LEU A 118 -24.68 -26.92 13.86
C LEU A 118 -23.82 -28.12 13.44
N ARG A 119 -24.22 -28.82 12.38
CA ARG A 119 -23.47 -29.95 11.83
C ARG A 119 -23.18 -29.74 10.36
N GLU A 120 -21.91 -29.86 9.98
CA GLU A 120 -21.51 -29.90 8.59
C GLU A 120 -21.85 -31.28 7.98
N GLU A 121 -22.31 -31.27 6.74
CA GLU A 121 -22.51 -32.48 5.94
C GLU A 121 -21.17 -33.05 5.47
N TRP A 122 -20.27 -32.15 5.02
CA TRP A 122 -19.02 -32.55 4.41
C TRP A 122 -17.95 -31.46 4.53
N SER A 123 -16.70 -31.92 4.51
CA SER A 123 -15.49 -31.10 4.49
C SER A 123 -14.42 -31.83 3.66
N PRO A 124 -13.75 -31.17 2.69
CA PRO A 124 -12.77 -31.81 1.83
C PRO A 124 -11.51 -32.19 2.60
N ALA A 125 -10.91 -33.33 2.27
CA ALA A 125 -9.64 -33.76 2.87
C ALA A 125 -8.47 -32.85 2.44
N SER A 126 -8.54 -32.25 1.24
CA SER A 126 -7.55 -31.29 0.74
C SER A 126 -7.61 -29.93 1.45
N GLU A 127 -8.69 -29.70 2.19
CA GLU A 127 -9.06 -28.37 2.67
C GLU A 127 -9.14 -27.33 1.54
N SER A 128 -9.54 -27.66 0.31
CA SER A 128 -9.52 -26.70 -0.80
C SER A 128 -10.89 -26.11 -1.12
N SER A 129 -10.97 -24.80 -1.39
CA SER A 129 -12.18 -24.18 -1.94
C SER A 129 -12.48 -24.68 -3.36
N ALA A 130 -11.48 -25.13 -4.11
CA ALA A 130 -11.68 -25.70 -5.44
C ALA A 130 -12.39 -27.06 -5.37
N GLU A 131 -12.00 -27.92 -4.43
CA GLU A 131 -12.69 -29.22 -4.23
C GLU A 131 -14.14 -29.01 -3.77
N VAL A 132 -14.40 -27.97 -2.95
CA VAL A 132 -15.76 -27.57 -2.59
C VAL A 132 -16.54 -27.12 -3.83
N LEU A 133 -15.95 -26.29 -4.69
CA LEU A 133 -16.58 -25.83 -5.92
C LEU A 133 -16.90 -27.00 -6.86
N ASP A 134 -15.90 -27.83 -7.17
CA ASP A 134 -16.03 -28.96 -8.10
C ASP A 134 -17.17 -29.88 -7.68
N ARG A 135 -17.21 -30.25 -6.39
CA ARG A 135 -18.30 -31.07 -5.85
C ARG A 135 -19.67 -30.41 -5.99
N LEU A 136 -19.79 -29.12 -5.66
CA LEU A 136 -21.08 -28.43 -5.78
C LEU A 136 -21.53 -28.36 -7.23
N LEU A 137 -20.61 -28.11 -8.17
CA LEU A 137 -20.91 -28.12 -9.61
C LEU A 137 -21.34 -29.52 -10.09
N GLU A 138 -20.67 -30.59 -9.65
CA GLU A 138 -21.04 -31.97 -9.97
C GLU A 138 -22.43 -32.36 -9.44
N GLU A 139 -22.80 -31.87 -8.25
CA GLU A 139 -24.12 -32.10 -7.65
C GLU A 139 -25.25 -31.28 -8.29
N GLY A 140 -24.91 -30.24 -9.06
CA GLY A 140 -25.83 -29.31 -9.69
C GLY A 140 -26.35 -28.21 -8.75
N VAL A 141 -26.19 -26.95 -9.16
CA VAL A 141 -26.56 -25.76 -8.37
C VAL A 141 -27.57 -24.83 -9.04
N GLU A 142 -28.05 -25.17 -10.24
CA GLU A 142 -29.01 -24.34 -10.97
C GLU A 142 -30.28 -24.09 -10.14
N GLY A 143 -30.62 -22.81 -9.95
CA GLY A 143 -31.76 -22.36 -9.16
C GLY A 143 -31.61 -22.50 -7.64
N ARG A 144 -30.53 -23.12 -7.14
CA ARG A 144 -30.29 -23.27 -5.70
C ARG A 144 -29.77 -21.97 -5.08
N ARG A 145 -30.20 -21.71 -3.85
CA ARG A 145 -29.65 -20.62 -3.02
C ARG A 145 -28.41 -21.12 -2.29
N VAL A 146 -27.28 -20.46 -2.53
CA VAL A 146 -26.01 -20.82 -1.91
C VAL A 146 -25.48 -19.64 -1.11
N ALA A 147 -25.44 -19.77 0.21
CA ALA A 147 -24.77 -18.78 1.06
C ALA A 147 -23.28 -19.12 1.14
N VAL A 148 -22.41 -18.16 0.86
CA VAL A 148 -20.95 -18.35 0.92
C VAL A 148 -20.35 -17.38 1.92
N GLN A 149 -19.87 -17.91 3.03
CA GLN A 149 -19.05 -17.16 3.98
C GLN A 149 -17.69 -16.88 3.35
N LEU A 150 -17.45 -15.62 2.97
CA LEU A 150 -16.27 -15.17 2.24
C LEU A 150 -15.03 -15.10 3.14
N HIS A 151 -13.85 -15.32 2.56
CA HIS A 151 -12.59 -14.99 3.22
C HIS A 151 -12.08 -13.63 2.72
N GLY A 152 -12.18 -12.58 3.54
CA GLY A 152 -11.70 -11.25 3.15
C GLY A 152 -12.73 -10.41 2.39
N ALA A 153 -12.44 -9.12 2.24
CA ALA A 153 -13.20 -8.18 1.42
C ALA A 153 -12.62 -8.16 0.00
N ALA A 154 -13.44 -8.53 -0.98
CA ALA A 154 -13.12 -8.37 -2.39
C ALA A 154 -13.08 -6.88 -2.75
N THR A 155 -12.13 -6.47 -3.60
CA THR A 155 -12.14 -5.14 -4.22
C THR A 155 -11.95 -5.26 -5.72
N GLU A 156 -12.23 -4.19 -6.46
CA GLU A 156 -11.92 -4.07 -7.90
C GLU A 156 -10.46 -4.49 -8.20
N TRP A 157 -9.56 -4.31 -7.23
CA TRP A 157 -8.13 -4.58 -7.34
C TRP A 157 -7.69 -5.91 -6.69
N GLU A 158 -8.60 -6.59 -6.00
CA GLU A 158 -8.44 -7.93 -5.42
C GLU A 158 -9.69 -8.77 -5.69
N PRO A 159 -9.88 -9.24 -6.94
CA PRO A 159 -10.89 -10.23 -7.22
C PRO A 159 -10.46 -11.54 -6.55
N ILE A 160 -11.25 -12.02 -5.58
CA ILE A 160 -11.10 -13.38 -5.05
C ILE A 160 -11.43 -14.33 -6.20
N ALA A 161 -10.58 -15.32 -6.51
CA ALA A 161 -10.90 -16.39 -7.46
C ALA A 161 -12.23 -17.03 -7.05
N ASP A 162 -13.26 -16.79 -7.86
CA ASP A 162 -14.56 -16.46 -7.30
C ASP A 162 -15.44 -17.71 -7.26
N LEU A 163 -15.33 -18.47 -6.15
CA LEU A 163 -16.28 -19.53 -5.80
C LEU A 163 -17.73 -19.04 -6.01
N CYS A 164 -18.02 -17.76 -5.71
CA CYS A 164 -19.34 -17.20 -5.94
C CYS A 164 -19.63 -16.96 -7.43
N GLU A 165 -18.68 -16.46 -8.21
CA GLU A 165 -18.85 -16.27 -9.66
C GLU A 165 -19.07 -17.61 -10.38
N ALA A 166 -18.25 -18.62 -10.09
CA ALA A 166 -18.39 -19.93 -10.70
C ALA A 166 -19.75 -20.57 -10.38
N LEU A 167 -20.21 -20.46 -9.13
CA LEU A 167 -21.56 -20.90 -8.74
C LEU A 167 -22.66 -20.08 -9.44
N THR A 168 -22.46 -18.77 -9.59
CA THR A 168 -23.41 -17.88 -10.28
C THR A 168 -23.52 -18.21 -11.76
N ILE A 169 -22.39 -18.46 -12.44
CA ILE A 169 -22.32 -18.91 -13.84
C ILE A 169 -23.03 -20.25 -14.01
N ALA A 170 -22.94 -21.14 -13.02
CA ALA A 170 -23.66 -22.41 -12.98
C ALA A 170 -25.16 -22.29 -12.61
N GLY A 171 -25.68 -21.08 -12.48
CA GLY A 171 -27.10 -20.81 -12.25
C GLY A 171 -27.54 -20.74 -10.78
N ALA A 172 -26.61 -20.72 -9.83
CA ALA A 172 -26.93 -20.56 -8.41
C ALA A 172 -27.33 -19.13 -8.05
N GLN A 173 -28.23 -18.98 -7.08
CA GLN A 173 -28.53 -17.72 -6.41
C GLN A 173 -27.57 -17.55 -5.22
N VAL A 174 -26.47 -16.84 -5.42
CA VAL A 174 -25.42 -16.74 -4.41
C VAL A 174 -25.64 -15.59 -3.44
N ILE A 175 -25.72 -15.88 -2.14
CA ILE A 175 -25.68 -14.89 -1.07
C ILE A 175 -24.25 -14.82 -0.54
N ARG A 176 -23.60 -13.67 -0.74
CA ARG A 176 -22.25 -13.41 -0.23
C ARG A 176 -22.32 -12.96 1.22
N VAL A 177 -21.61 -13.66 2.11
CA VAL A 177 -21.57 -13.35 3.55
C VAL A 177 -20.16 -12.88 3.91
N PRO A 178 -19.89 -11.56 3.94
CA PRO A 178 -18.55 -11.02 4.15
C PRO A 178 -18.18 -11.01 5.64
N VAL A 179 -17.12 -11.70 6.03
CA VAL A 179 -16.73 -11.85 7.46
C VAL A 179 -15.30 -11.42 7.77
N TYR A 180 -14.75 -10.56 6.91
CA TYR A 180 -13.51 -9.82 7.17
C TYR A 180 -13.53 -8.56 6.31
N ARG A 181 -14.26 -7.55 6.79
CA ARG A 181 -14.38 -6.27 6.10
C ARG A 181 -13.43 -5.24 6.64
N TRP A 182 -12.97 -4.43 5.70
CA TRP A 182 -12.18 -3.26 5.97
C TRP A 182 -12.80 -2.10 5.19
N GLU A 183 -12.61 -0.92 5.73
CA GLU A 183 -12.99 0.33 5.09
C GLU A 183 -11.83 1.30 5.14
N PRO A 184 -11.78 2.31 4.26
CA PRO A 184 -10.94 3.47 4.50
C PRO A 184 -11.25 4.06 5.89
N PRO A 185 -10.26 4.63 6.61
CA PRO A 185 -10.55 5.39 7.81
C PRO A 185 -11.51 6.55 7.52
N GLU A 186 -12.29 6.95 8.53
CA GLU A 186 -13.24 8.06 8.42
C GLU A 186 -12.55 9.36 7.99
N ASP A 187 -11.39 9.65 8.59
CA ASP A 187 -10.53 10.74 8.15
C ASP A 187 -9.55 10.28 7.07
N GLN A 188 -9.84 10.65 5.82
CA GLN A 188 -9.00 10.34 4.68
C GLN A 188 -7.96 11.42 4.34
N ARG A 189 -7.91 12.55 5.07
CA ARG A 189 -6.94 13.63 4.84
C ARG A 189 -5.49 13.17 4.95
N PRO A 190 -5.10 12.26 5.87
CA PRO A 190 -3.74 11.73 5.91
C PRO A 190 -3.37 10.97 4.62
N MET A 191 -4.31 10.21 4.05
CA MET A 191 -4.10 9.48 2.81
C MET A 191 -3.98 10.45 1.61
N ASP A 192 -4.83 11.47 1.54
CA ASP A 192 -4.72 12.53 0.51
C ASP A 192 -3.39 13.24 0.55
N ARG A 193 -2.89 13.52 1.76
CA ARG A 193 -1.57 14.11 1.97
C ARG A 193 -0.49 13.16 1.49
N MET A 194 -0.53 11.88 1.85
CA MET A 194 0.45 10.90 1.39
C MET A 194 0.47 10.75 -0.14
N ILE A 195 -0.70 10.69 -0.77
CA ILE A 195 -0.83 10.65 -2.24
C ILE A 195 -0.22 11.92 -2.87
N SER A 196 -0.51 13.10 -2.29
CA SER A 196 0.10 14.36 -2.72
C SER A 196 1.62 14.35 -2.63
N MET A 197 2.15 13.91 -1.49
CA MET A 197 3.59 13.80 -1.26
C MET A 197 4.25 12.81 -2.22
N ALA A 198 3.59 11.69 -2.54
CA ALA A 198 4.08 10.73 -3.52
C ALA A 198 4.19 11.36 -4.92
N ILE A 199 3.12 12.02 -5.38
CA ILE A 199 3.06 12.67 -6.69
C ILE A 199 4.11 13.78 -6.83
N ASN A 200 4.34 14.55 -5.77
CA ASN A 200 5.35 15.61 -5.72
C ASN A 200 6.78 15.09 -5.49
N ALA A 201 6.98 13.76 -5.43
CA ALA A 201 8.25 13.12 -5.11
C ALA A 201 8.86 13.62 -3.78
N GLU A 202 8.02 13.83 -2.78
CA GLU A 202 8.35 14.16 -1.39
C GLU A 202 8.49 12.89 -0.52
N LEU A 203 8.16 11.73 -1.06
CA LEU A 203 8.46 10.41 -0.49
C LEU A 203 9.48 9.70 -1.37
N ASP A 204 10.39 8.96 -0.75
CA ASP A 204 11.29 8.03 -1.47
C ASP A 204 10.65 6.65 -1.63
N GLY A 205 9.75 6.27 -0.72
CA GLY A 205 9.00 5.03 -0.81
C GLY A 205 7.76 4.98 0.06
N ILE A 206 6.90 4.01 -0.22
CA ILE A 206 5.67 3.73 0.52
C ILE A 206 5.63 2.24 0.85
N SER A 207 5.42 1.92 2.12
CA SER A 207 5.27 0.54 2.57
C SER A 207 3.81 0.08 2.52
N PHE A 208 3.61 -1.15 2.05
CA PHE A 208 2.33 -1.84 2.04
C PHE A 208 2.46 -3.20 2.72
N THR A 209 1.62 -3.45 3.72
CA THR A 209 1.63 -4.71 4.50
C THR A 209 0.48 -5.65 4.17
N SER A 210 -0.43 -5.23 3.29
CA SER A 210 -1.56 -6.02 2.83
C SER A 210 -2.06 -5.47 1.50
N ALA A 211 -2.58 -6.34 0.64
CA ALA A 211 -3.20 -5.93 -0.61
C ALA A 211 -4.37 -4.92 -0.39
N PRO A 212 -5.21 -5.06 0.68
CA PRO A 212 -6.21 -4.05 1.02
C PRO A 212 -5.68 -2.63 1.19
N ALA A 213 -4.47 -2.47 1.72
CA ALA A 213 -3.85 -1.16 1.88
C ALA A 213 -3.52 -0.54 0.52
N VAL A 214 -3.08 -1.36 -0.43
CA VAL A 214 -2.85 -0.95 -1.82
C VAL A 214 -4.19 -0.56 -2.46
N ALA A 215 -5.18 -1.46 -2.41
CA ALA A 215 -6.49 -1.24 -3.01
C ALA A 215 -7.17 0.04 -2.48
N SER A 216 -7.09 0.29 -1.17
CA SER A 216 -7.62 1.50 -0.55
C SER A 216 -6.92 2.78 -1.03
N MET A 217 -5.58 2.79 -1.12
CA MET A 217 -4.83 3.94 -1.64
C MET A 217 -5.15 4.21 -3.12
N LEU A 218 -5.21 3.16 -3.94
CA LEU A 218 -5.59 3.28 -5.36
C LEU A 218 -7.03 3.76 -5.52
N GLY A 219 -7.96 3.22 -4.74
CA GLY A 219 -9.36 3.64 -4.69
C GLY A 219 -9.50 5.11 -4.31
N ARG A 220 -8.74 5.58 -3.31
CA ARG A 220 -8.73 7.00 -2.93
C ARG A 220 -8.14 7.90 -4.02
N ALA A 221 -7.07 7.48 -4.67
CA ALA A 221 -6.49 8.21 -5.78
C ALA A 221 -7.47 8.30 -6.97
N LYS A 222 -8.20 7.22 -7.28
CA LYS A 222 -9.27 7.20 -8.29
C LYS A 222 -10.41 8.15 -7.92
N ALA A 223 -10.91 8.09 -6.68
CA ALA A 223 -11.99 8.94 -6.21
C ALA A 223 -11.65 10.44 -6.22
N THR A 224 -10.37 10.79 -6.12
CA THR A 224 -9.87 12.18 -6.19
C THR A 224 -9.36 12.58 -7.58
N GLY A 225 -9.46 11.71 -8.58
CA GLY A 225 -9.02 11.98 -9.96
C GLY A 225 -7.51 11.99 -10.16
N ARG A 226 -6.74 11.43 -9.23
CA ARG A 226 -5.26 11.48 -9.17
C ARG A 226 -4.58 10.14 -9.39
N LEU A 227 -5.33 9.12 -9.83
CA LEU A 227 -4.83 7.76 -10.02
C LEU A 227 -3.63 7.73 -10.98
N ASP A 228 -3.75 8.36 -12.15
CA ASP A 228 -2.69 8.33 -13.16
C ASP A 228 -1.41 9.00 -12.68
N GLU A 229 -1.52 10.15 -12.01
CA GLU A 229 -0.38 10.84 -11.40
C GLU A 229 0.30 9.97 -10.35
N LEU A 230 -0.48 9.29 -9.49
CA LEU A 230 0.05 8.39 -8.48
C LEU A 230 0.78 7.20 -9.12
N LEU A 231 0.20 6.60 -10.15
CA LEU A 231 0.82 5.48 -10.88
C LEU A 231 2.14 5.91 -11.54
N ILE A 232 2.20 7.11 -12.13
CA ILE A 232 3.44 7.69 -12.66
C ILE A 232 4.50 7.82 -11.55
N ALA A 233 4.11 8.31 -10.37
CA ALA A 233 5.03 8.46 -9.24
C ALA A 233 5.59 7.10 -8.76
N LEU A 234 4.71 6.09 -8.61
CA LEU A 234 5.07 4.74 -8.14
C LEU A 234 5.90 3.94 -9.16
N ARG A 235 5.72 4.19 -10.47
CA ARG A 235 6.59 3.61 -11.52
C ARG A 235 7.98 4.25 -11.57
N GLY A 236 8.10 5.46 -11.04
CA GLY A 236 9.32 6.27 -11.15
C GLY A 236 10.03 6.50 -9.82
N ARG A 237 9.79 7.68 -9.24
CA ARG A 237 10.62 8.23 -8.14
C ARG A 237 10.29 7.64 -6.77
N VAL A 238 9.07 7.14 -6.58
CA VAL A 238 8.61 6.61 -5.29
C VAL A 238 8.61 5.09 -5.36
N ALA A 239 9.27 4.44 -4.41
CA ALA A 239 9.31 2.98 -4.35
C ALA A 239 8.11 2.39 -3.61
N PRO A 240 7.21 1.62 -4.27
CA PRO A 240 6.27 0.77 -3.55
C PRO A 240 6.99 -0.46 -2.99
N LEU A 241 6.96 -0.61 -1.67
CA LEU A 241 7.65 -1.66 -0.93
C LEU A 241 6.62 -2.55 -0.24
N CYS A 242 6.41 -3.74 -0.80
CA CYS A 242 5.38 -4.67 -0.36
C CYS A 242 5.97 -5.72 0.57
N VAL A 243 5.22 -6.18 1.57
CA VAL A 243 5.68 -7.23 2.49
C VAL A 243 5.80 -8.61 1.81
N GLY A 244 5.13 -8.81 0.68
CA GLY A 244 5.10 -10.06 -0.07
C GLY A 244 4.22 -9.98 -1.33
N PRO A 245 4.16 -11.07 -2.13
CA PRO A 245 3.66 -11.03 -3.50
C PRO A 245 2.15 -10.80 -3.59
N VAL A 246 1.38 -11.32 -2.62
CA VAL A 246 -0.07 -11.06 -2.54
C VAL A 246 -0.33 -9.56 -2.38
N THR A 247 0.44 -8.88 -1.54
CA THR A 247 0.35 -7.42 -1.35
C THR A 247 0.76 -6.64 -2.59
N ALA A 248 1.69 -7.18 -3.39
CA ALA A 248 2.18 -6.55 -4.61
C ALA A 248 1.21 -6.67 -5.79
N ALA A 249 0.45 -7.76 -5.86
CA ALA A 249 -0.36 -8.12 -7.02
C ALA A 249 -1.23 -6.96 -7.58
N PRO A 250 -1.94 -6.15 -6.77
CA PRO A 250 -2.75 -5.06 -7.32
C PRO A 250 -1.93 -3.96 -8.03
N LEU A 251 -0.70 -3.70 -7.57
CA LEU A 251 0.22 -2.77 -8.22
C LEU A 251 0.80 -3.37 -9.51
N GLU A 252 1.15 -4.66 -9.49
CA GLU A 252 1.75 -5.35 -10.62
C GLU A 252 0.79 -5.47 -11.80
N VAL A 253 -0.50 -5.74 -11.54
CA VAL A 253 -1.57 -5.71 -12.57
C VAL A 253 -1.65 -4.35 -13.26
N LEU A 254 -1.36 -3.26 -12.53
CA LEU A 254 -1.31 -1.90 -13.05
C LEU A 254 0.06 -1.52 -13.63
N GLY A 255 0.97 -2.48 -13.84
CA GLY A 255 2.30 -2.23 -14.40
C GLY A 255 3.18 -1.38 -13.49
N VAL A 256 2.97 -1.43 -12.17
CA VAL A 256 3.83 -0.81 -11.16
C VAL A 256 4.75 -1.88 -10.58
N SER A 257 6.05 -1.78 -10.85
CA SER A 257 7.04 -2.70 -10.28
C SER A 257 7.18 -2.48 -8.77
N THR A 258 7.14 -3.56 -8.00
CA THR A 258 7.33 -3.56 -6.55
C THR A 258 8.59 -4.31 -6.16
N THR A 259 9.00 -4.17 -4.90
CA THR A 259 10.01 -5.05 -4.30
C THR A 259 9.55 -5.52 -2.94
N GLN A 260 10.10 -6.65 -2.48
CA GLN A 260 9.68 -7.30 -1.25
C GLN A 260 10.84 -7.99 -0.53
N PRO A 261 10.78 -8.13 0.81
CA PRO A 261 11.75 -8.92 1.56
C PRO A 261 11.59 -10.42 1.28
N GLU A 262 12.64 -11.19 1.51
CA GLU A 262 12.60 -12.67 1.43
C GLU A 262 11.59 -13.27 2.43
N ARG A 263 11.42 -12.63 3.60
CA ARG A 263 10.46 -13.05 4.63
C ARG A 263 9.42 -11.97 4.85
N ALA A 264 8.15 -12.33 4.80
CA ALA A 264 7.01 -11.45 5.06
C ALA A 264 6.87 -11.09 6.56
N ARG A 265 7.81 -10.31 7.10
CA ARG A 265 7.84 -9.82 8.49
C ARG A 265 8.24 -8.35 8.53
N LEU A 266 7.71 -7.56 9.48
CA LEU A 266 7.98 -6.12 9.58
C LEU A 266 9.47 -5.79 9.70
N GLY A 267 10.22 -6.52 10.53
CA GLY A 267 11.67 -6.31 10.66
C GLY A 267 12.45 -6.62 9.37
N ALA A 268 11.99 -7.57 8.57
CA ALA A 268 12.59 -7.89 7.27
C ALA A 268 12.22 -6.83 6.23
N LEU A 269 10.97 -6.37 6.22
CA LEU A 269 10.51 -5.26 5.38
C LEU A 269 11.31 -3.98 5.68
N ALA A 270 11.47 -3.59 6.94
CA ALA A 270 12.23 -2.39 7.30
C ALA A 270 13.69 -2.44 6.84
N ARG A 271 14.35 -3.61 6.93
CA ARG A 271 15.71 -3.81 6.40
C ARG A 271 15.73 -3.70 4.87
N HIS A 272 14.81 -4.39 4.20
CA HIS A 272 14.66 -4.35 2.75
C HIS A 272 14.45 -2.92 2.24
N MET A 273 13.61 -2.14 2.93
CA MET A 273 13.40 -0.72 2.61
C MET A 273 14.68 0.10 2.74
N ALA A 274 15.48 -0.13 3.78
CA ALA A 274 16.77 0.55 3.95
C ALA A 274 17.73 0.25 2.79
N ASP A 275 17.82 -1.02 2.39
CA ASP A 275 18.67 -1.45 1.28
C ASP A 275 18.19 -0.90 -0.06
N GLU A 276 16.90 -1.07 -0.36
CA GLU A 276 16.31 -0.74 -1.65
C GLU A 276 16.27 0.78 -1.90
N LEU A 277 15.89 1.58 -0.90
CA LEU A 277 15.85 3.03 -1.04
C LEU A 277 17.25 3.62 -1.22
N THR A 278 18.23 3.12 -0.47
CA THR A 278 19.63 3.52 -0.63
C THR A 278 20.15 3.19 -2.02
N ARG A 279 19.78 2.01 -2.55
CA ARG A 279 20.16 1.55 -3.90
C ARG A 279 19.53 2.39 -5.01
N ARG A 280 18.26 2.79 -4.85
CA ARG A 280 17.50 3.58 -5.83
C ARG A 280 17.79 5.07 -5.81
N ALA A 281 18.31 5.60 -4.70
CA ALA A 281 18.60 7.02 -4.58
C ALA A 281 19.49 7.48 -5.74
N PRO A 282 19.07 8.49 -6.55
CA PRO A 282 19.89 9.00 -7.64
C PRO A 282 21.26 9.42 -7.13
N ARG A 283 22.32 9.04 -7.84
CA ARG A 283 23.71 9.41 -7.54
C ARG A 283 24.37 9.94 -8.79
N PHE A 284 25.05 11.07 -8.68
CA PHE A 284 25.81 11.67 -9.77
C PHE A 284 27.07 12.36 -9.26
N GLN A 285 28.07 12.48 -10.13
CA GLN A 285 29.26 13.28 -9.86
C GLN A 285 29.03 14.71 -10.36
N ALA A 286 29.21 15.68 -9.47
CA ALA A 286 29.09 17.08 -9.83
C ALA A 286 30.11 17.94 -9.08
N GLY A 287 30.90 18.71 -9.81
CA GLY A 287 31.88 19.63 -9.24
C GLY A 287 32.93 18.93 -8.38
N GLY A 288 33.24 17.66 -8.66
CA GLY A 288 34.17 16.81 -7.91
C GLY A 288 33.58 16.08 -6.71
N HIS A 289 32.26 16.11 -6.52
CA HIS A 289 31.58 15.49 -5.38
C HIS A 289 30.57 14.43 -5.82
N ILE A 290 30.38 13.40 -4.99
CA ILE A 290 29.29 12.44 -5.17
C ILE A 290 28.04 12.99 -4.48
N VAL A 291 27.04 13.35 -5.29
CA VAL A 291 25.79 13.91 -4.80
C VAL A 291 24.68 12.86 -4.93
N SER A 292 23.95 12.63 -3.84
CA SER A 292 22.76 11.79 -3.83
C SER A 292 21.55 12.56 -3.33
N VAL A 293 20.51 12.65 -4.14
CA VAL A 293 19.32 13.42 -3.80
C VAL A 293 18.22 12.49 -3.31
N ARG A 294 17.69 12.79 -2.13
CA ARG A 294 16.62 12.06 -1.43
C ARG A 294 15.42 12.98 -1.29
N SER A 295 14.30 12.52 -0.74
CA SER A 295 13.09 13.35 -0.74
C SER A 295 13.19 14.59 0.17
N CYS A 296 13.88 14.48 1.31
CA CYS A 296 14.01 15.54 2.32
C CYS A 296 15.46 15.94 2.63
N GLY A 297 16.43 15.45 1.86
CA GLY A 297 17.83 15.80 2.06
C GLY A 297 18.70 15.47 0.86
N ILE A 298 19.95 15.94 0.90
CA ILE A 298 20.96 15.66 -0.12
C ILE A 298 22.20 15.13 0.59
N ALA A 299 22.67 13.95 0.20
CA ALA A 299 23.96 13.45 0.60
C ALA A 299 25.06 14.02 -0.30
N VAL A 300 26.11 14.56 0.28
CA VAL A 300 27.33 14.99 -0.42
C VAL A 300 28.50 14.20 0.17
N ASP A 301 29.16 13.39 -0.66
CA ASP A 301 30.25 12.50 -0.27
C ASP A 301 29.89 11.57 0.90
N GLY A 302 28.62 11.15 0.96
CA GLY A 302 28.08 10.27 2.00
C GLY A 302 27.50 11.01 3.21
N GLU A 303 27.79 12.29 3.40
CA GLU A 303 27.24 13.09 4.49
C GLU A 303 25.89 13.70 4.13
N THR A 304 24.86 13.42 4.93
CA THR A 304 23.52 13.99 4.75
C THR A 304 23.51 15.47 5.12
N ARG A 305 23.08 16.31 4.18
CA ARG A 305 22.86 17.75 4.38
C ARG A 305 21.36 18.04 4.46
N GLN A 306 20.98 18.84 5.45
CA GLN A 306 19.62 19.35 5.60
C GLN A 306 19.40 20.51 4.64
N ILE A 307 18.38 20.40 3.78
CA ILE A 307 18.11 21.36 2.71
C ILE A 307 16.70 21.93 2.90
N SER A 308 16.55 23.24 2.70
CA SER A 308 15.23 23.88 2.79
C SER A 308 14.28 23.39 1.69
N PRO A 309 12.95 23.48 1.88
CA PRO A 309 11.97 23.10 0.84
C PRO A 309 12.21 23.81 -0.50
N ALA A 310 12.52 25.11 -0.46
CA ALA A 310 12.90 25.89 -1.64
C ALA A 310 14.18 25.33 -2.31
N GLY A 311 15.22 25.00 -1.54
CA GLY A 311 16.44 24.40 -2.07
C GLY A 311 16.21 23.03 -2.70
N MET A 312 15.36 22.19 -2.08
CA MET A 312 14.97 20.89 -2.65
C MET A 312 14.20 21.05 -3.95
N ALA A 313 13.28 22.01 -4.05
CA ALA A 313 12.54 22.29 -5.27
C ALA A 313 13.47 22.70 -6.43
N LEU A 314 14.43 23.59 -6.16
CA LEU A 314 15.45 23.98 -7.13
C LEU A 314 16.31 22.79 -7.57
N MET A 315 16.77 21.97 -6.61
CA MET A 315 17.56 20.76 -6.91
C MET A 315 16.76 19.78 -7.79
N LYS A 316 15.52 19.45 -7.40
CA LYS A 316 14.64 18.56 -8.16
C LYS A 316 14.39 19.08 -9.57
N ARG A 317 14.19 20.40 -9.76
CA ARG A 317 14.01 21.00 -11.08
C ARG A 317 15.26 20.83 -11.96
N MET A 318 16.46 21.05 -11.41
CA MET A 318 17.71 20.84 -12.15
C MET A 318 18.00 19.35 -12.45
N MET A 319 17.49 18.43 -11.62
CA MET A 319 17.62 16.99 -11.84
C MET A 319 16.74 16.44 -12.97
N VAL A 320 15.74 17.19 -13.45
CA VAL A 320 14.92 16.75 -14.59
C VAL A 320 15.79 16.53 -15.84
N ARG A 321 16.80 17.39 -16.04
CA ARG A 321 17.81 17.26 -17.09
C ARG A 321 19.18 17.65 -16.54
N PRO A 322 19.87 16.75 -15.83
CA PRO A 322 21.13 17.06 -15.15
C PRO A 322 22.16 17.62 -16.15
N GLY A 323 22.88 18.68 -15.75
CA GLY A 323 23.89 19.32 -16.60
C GLY A 323 23.36 20.36 -17.59
N GLN A 324 22.05 20.39 -17.86
CA GLN A 324 21.44 21.45 -18.68
C GLN A 324 21.20 22.72 -17.86
N VAL A 325 21.26 23.87 -18.53
CA VAL A 325 20.95 25.18 -17.92
C VAL A 325 19.44 25.32 -17.78
N VAL A 326 19.00 25.55 -16.55
CA VAL A 326 17.63 25.92 -16.22
C VAL A 326 17.55 27.43 -16.03
N SER A 327 16.56 28.07 -16.67
CA SER A 327 16.35 29.52 -16.58
C SER A 327 15.93 29.93 -15.17
N ARG A 328 16.08 31.23 -14.84
CA ARG A 328 15.59 31.75 -13.56
C ARG A 328 14.07 31.69 -13.47
N GLU A 329 13.37 31.93 -14.58
CA GLU A 329 11.90 31.85 -14.66
C GLU A 329 11.41 30.42 -14.39
N ASP A 330 12.03 29.41 -15.00
CA ASP A 330 11.70 27.99 -14.77
C ASP A 330 11.96 27.56 -13.33
N LEU A 331 13.01 28.11 -12.70
CA LEU A 331 13.33 27.84 -11.31
C LEU A 331 12.37 28.56 -10.35
N LEU A 332 11.96 29.78 -10.68
CA LEU A 332 10.98 30.56 -9.93
C LEU A 332 9.63 29.86 -9.93
N ALA A 333 9.19 29.35 -11.09
CA ALA A 333 7.96 28.57 -11.22
C ALA A 333 7.96 27.27 -10.40
N ALA A 334 9.14 26.76 -10.04
CA ALA A 334 9.28 25.57 -9.19
C ALA A 334 9.33 25.91 -7.68
N LEU A 335 9.51 27.17 -7.29
CA LEU A 335 9.62 27.53 -5.87
C LEU A 335 8.25 27.44 -5.16
N PRO A 336 8.21 26.89 -3.93
CA PRO A 336 7.00 26.90 -3.13
C PRO A 336 6.63 28.35 -2.75
N GLY A 337 5.36 28.72 -2.94
CA GLY A 337 4.82 30.02 -2.52
C GLY A 337 4.58 31.05 -3.65
N GLY A 338 4.90 30.74 -4.91
CA GLY A 338 4.42 31.50 -6.08
C GLY A 338 4.79 32.99 -6.11
N GLY A 339 6.08 33.31 -6.10
CA GLY A 339 6.57 34.70 -6.25
C GLY A 339 6.86 35.09 -7.69
N ASP A 340 6.76 36.38 -8.00
CA ASP A 340 7.05 36.94 -9.34
C ASP A 340 8.48 37.49 -9.49
N ASP A 341 9.26 37.49 -8.40
CA ASP A 341 10.62 38.06 -8.40
C ASP A 341 11.70 36.97 -8.47
N THR A 342 12.49 37.02 -9.54
CA THR A 342 13.68 36.17 -9.73
C THR A 342 14.72 36.31 -8.62
N HIS A 343 14.71 37.38 -7.82
CA HIS A 343 15.55 37.54 -6.62
C HIS A 343 15.31 36.43 -5.58
N ALA A 344 14.10 35.87 -5.52
CA ALA A 344 13.78 34.74 -4.66
C ALA A 344 14.62 33.50 -5.03
N VAL A 345 14.84 33.27 -6.33
CA VAL A 345 15.70 32.18 -6.84
C VAL A 345 17.14 32.38 -6.40
N GLU A 346 17.66 33.60 -6.46
CA GLU A 346 19.06 33.89 -6.09
C GLU A 346 19.30 33.68 -4.58
N THR A 347 18.35 34.11 -3.76
CA THR A 347 18.37 33.89 -2.30
C THR A 347 18.29 32.40 -1.96
N ALA A 348 17.34 31.68 -2.56
CA ALA A 348 17.18 30.25 -2.36
C ALA A 348 18.41 29.46 -2.86
N MET A 349 19.00 29.86 -3.98
CA MET A 349 20.19 29.24 -4.54
C MET A 349 21.43 29.45 -3.67
N THR A 350 21.57 30.65 -3.09
CA THR A 350 22.65 30.96 -2.14
C THR A 350 22.55 30.08 -0.90
N ARG A 351 21.35 29.94 -0.34
CA ARG A 351 21.08 29.06 0.81
C ARG A 351 21.33 27.58 0.46
N LEU A 352 20.91 27.14 -0.73
CA LEU A 352 21.14 25.77 -1.20
C LEU A 352 22.64 25.46 -1.30
N ARG A 353 23.44 26.33 -1.93
CA ARG A 353 24.90 26.12 -2.02
C ARG A 353 25.58 26.08 -0.66
N ALA A 354 25.18 26.96 0.26
CA ALA A 354 25.70 26.98 1.62
C ALA A 354 25.36 25.67 2.35
N ALA A 355 24.12 25.21 2.27
CA ALA A 355 23.66 23.99 2.93
C ALA A 355 24.32 22.72 2.36
N LEU A 356 24.63 22.69 1.06
CA LEU A 356 25.37 21.58 0.45
C LEU A 356 26.81 21.46 0.97
N GLY A 357 27.45 22.58 1.35
CA GLY A 357 28.87 22.61 1.70
C GLY A 357 29.82 22.36 0.51
N ALA A 358 29.29 22.26 -0.70
CA ALA A 358 30.01 21.95 -1.93
C ALA A 358 29.58 22.93 -3.05
N PRO A 359 30.07 24.18 -3.06
CA PRO A 359 29.55 25.24 -3.91
C PRO A 359 29.73 24.98 -5.41
N LYS A 360 30.69 24.13 -5.80
CA LYS A 360 30.99 23.75 -7.19
C LYS A 360 29.93 22.82 -7.80
N VAL A 361 29.12 22.14 -7.00
CA VAL A 361 28.05 21.24 -7.46
C VAL A 361 27.04 21.97 -8.35
N ILE A 362 26.79 23.25 -8.07
CA ILE A 362 25.85 24.08 -8.83
C ILE A 362 26.62 25.22 -9.49
N GLN A 363 26.59 25.26 -10.82
CA GLN A 363 27.23 26.32 -11.60
C GLN A 363 26.22 27.41 -11.98
N THR A 364 26.61 28.67 -11.81
CA THR A 364 25.89 29.81 -12.39
C THR A 364 26.33 29.97 -13.85
N VAL A 365 25.37 29.99 -14.77
CA VAL A 365 25.62 30.36 -16.17
C VAL A 365 25.14 31.79 -16.36
N VAL A 366 26.11 32.70 -16.51
CA VAL A 366 25.90 34.15 -16.57
C VAL A 366 24.80 34.48 -17.57
N LYS A 367 23.83 35.32 -17.14
CA LYS A 367 22.62 35.74 -17.90
C LYS A 367 21.66 34.62 -18.33
N ARG A 368 21.96 33.34 -18.11
CA ARG A 368 21.12 32.22 -18.56
C ARG A 368 20.42 31.48 -17.44
N GLY A 369 21.06 31.33 -16.28
CA GLY A 369 20.47 30.65 -15.11
C GLY A 369 21.46 29.75 -14.39
N TYR A 370 21.03 28.56 -13.99
CA TYR A 370 21.82 27.64 -13.17
C TYR A 370 21.79 26.23 -13.73
N ARG A 371 22.83 25.44 -13.45
CA ARG A 371 22.90 24.03 -13.79
C ARG A 371 23.64 23.23 -12.73
N LEU A 372 23.38 21.93 -12.67
CA LEU A 372 24.28 20.99 -12.00
C LEU A 372 25.58 20.90 -12.81
N ALA A 373 26.72 21.06 -12.14
CA ALA A 373 28.04 20.96 -12.74
C ALA A 373 28.42 19.49 -12.92
N ILE A 374 27.64 18.73 -13.69
CA ILE A 374 27.87 17.30 -13.91
C ILE A 374 29.27 17.11 -14.49
N ASP A 375 30.07 16.32 -13.78
CA ASP A 375 31.41 15.99 -14.21
C ASP A 375 31.31 15.08 -15.45
N PRO A 376 32.15 15.28 -16.49
CA PRO A 376 32.16 14.38 -17.62
C PRO A 376 32.47 12.98 -17.11
N THR A 377 31.52 12.07 -17.25
CA THR A 377 31.72 10.67 -16.90
C THR A 377 32.92 10.16 -17.71
N MET A 378 33.99 9.74 -17.04
CA MET A 378 34.80 8.66 -17.60
C MET A 378 33.84 7.48 -17.69
N ILE A 379 33.37 7.19 -18.90
CA ILE A 379 32.44 6.09 -19.18
C ILE A 379 33.17 4.79 -18.83
N GLY A 380 32.98 4.32 -17.60
CA GLY A 380 33.30 2.98 -17.15
C GLY A 380 31.98 2.21 -17.07
N GLU A 381 31.77 1.36 -18.07
CA GLU A 381 30.80 0.27 -18.21
C GLU A 381 29.76 0.08 -17.08
N CYS A 382 28.49 0.37 -17.41
CA CYS A 382 27.35 -0.37 -16.87
C CYS A 382 26.55 -0.92 -18.07
N ARG A 383 26.91 -2.13 -18.52
CA ARG A 383 26.00 -3.06 -19.20
C ARG A 383 25.53 -4.07 -18.15
N GLY A 384 24.24 -4.38 -18.15
CA GLY A 384 23.62 -5.42 -17.33
C GLY A 384 22.26 -5.00 -16.83
#